data_AF-A0A2W4SVY8-F1
#
_entry.id   AF-A0A2W4SVY8-F1
#
_cell.length_a   1.000
_cell.length_b   1.000
_cell.length_c   1.000
_cell.angle_alpha   90.00
_cell.angle_beta   90.00
_cell.angle_gamma   90.00
#
_symmetry.space_group_name_H-M   'P 1'
#
loop_
_entity.id
_entity.type
_entity.pdbx_description
1 polymer ?
#
loop_
_entity_poly.entity_id
_entity_poly.type
_entity_poly.pdbx_seq_one_letter_code
_entity_poly.pdbx_strand_id
1 'polypeptide(L)'
;MRYRSVPTRSEHHRPQCRGNGLCSPTWSGRAGAGTLAGSRCVYRSKRPWSVGGCGCRTERVLTVSTLPSFALNWLIPRLGSLMERQPHLEVRVEISVSLTDFARENVDVATRSGRGGYPGMQTDLLMEENFFPVCSAALLGDPARPLHEPSDLRHHTLLHEIPEGTPDFVTWPRWLAAVGEHEIDATRGPRFSPTFLALQAAASGQGVAVATNVLIGDFLDAGRLVRPFAHQVSPRRPHKNQGSCWVSKNPSNGICVVFSKSSIASTRRER
;
A
#
# COMPACT_ATOMS: atom_id res chain seq x y z
N MET A 1 -0.94 28.84 -30.27
CA MET A 1 -0.03 27.69 -30.47
C MET A 1 -0.82 26.56 -31.13
N ARG A 2 -0.56 26.29 -32.41
CA ARG A 2 -1.24 25.24 -33.20
C ARG A 2 -0.24 24.10 -33.42
N TYR A 3 -0.56 22.89 -32.97
CA TYR A 3 0.27 21.71 -33.23
C TYR A 3 0.00 21.19 -34.65
N ARG A 4 1.07 21.12 -35.45
CA ARG A 4 1.09 20.44 -36.76
C ARG A 4 1.37 18.95 -36.55
N SER A 5 0.54 18.11 -37.12
CA SER A 5 0.75 16.67 -37.29
C SER A 5 1.69 16.40 -38.48
N VAL A 6 2.57 15.41 -38.34
CA VAL A 6 3.37 14.82 -39.42
C VAL A 6 3.21 13.29 -39.34
N PRO A 7 2.86 12.59 -40.44
CA PRO A 7 2.81 11.14 -40.47
C PRO A 7 4.15 10.57 -40.98
N THR A 8 4.62 9.46 -40.40
CA THR A 8 5.52 8.56 -41.12
C THR A 8 5.20 7.11 -40.80
N ARG A 9 5.00 6.36 -41.88
CA ARG A 9 4.74 4.93 -41.97
C ARG A 9 6.11 4.26 -42.13
N SER A 10 6.42 3.26 -41.33
CA SER A 10 7.44 2.27 -41.67
C SER A 10 7.00 0.91 -41.12
N GLU A 11 6.46 0.10 -42.02
CA GLU A 11 6.39 -1.36 -41.88
C GLU A 11 7.80 -1.89 -41.60
N HIS A 12 7.96 -2.89 -40.72
CA HIS A 12 8.96 -3.96 -40.85
C HIS A 12 8.56 -5.18 -39.99
N HIS A 13 8.30 -6.28 -40.70
CA HIS A 13 8.41 -7.71 -40.38
C HIS A 13 7.85 -8.28 -39.06
N ARG A 14 6.70 -8.97 -39.19
CA ARG A 14 6.29 -10.08 -38.31
C ARG A 14 7.14 -11.32 -38.58
N PRO A 15 7.63 -12.05 -37.56
CA PRO A 15 8.06 -13.43 -37.75
C PRO A 15 6.84 -14.34 -37.89
N GLN A 16 6.81 -15.06 -39.01
CA GLN A 16 5.85 -16.11 -39.33
C GLN A 16 6.33 -17.42 -38.68
N CYS A 17 5.59 -17.94 -37.69
CA CYS A 17 5.81 -19.31 -37.20
C CYS A 17 4.90 -20.27 -37.98
N ARG A 18 5.48 -21.03 -38.92
CA ARG A 18 4.91 -22.28 -39.44
C ARG A 18 5.59 -23.45 -38.72
N GLY A 19 4.82 -24.44 -38.30
CA GLY A 19 5.36 -25.75 -37.92
C GLY A 19 4.57 -26.46 -36.83
N ASN A 20 3.78 -27.45 -37.23
CA ASN A 20 3.06 -28.39 -36.39
C ASN A 20 3.98 -29.05 -35.35
N GLY A 21 3.51 -29.11 -34.11
CA GLY A 21 4.12 -29.86 -33.03
C GLY A 21 3.04 -30.35 -32.06
N LEU A 22 2.21 -31.27 -32.53
CA LEU A 22 1.35 -32.08 -31.66
C LEU A 22 2.26 -32.89 -30.71
N CYS A 23 2.16 -32.64 -29.41
CA CYS A 23 2.65 -33.55 -28.39
C CYS A 23 1.45 -34.12 -27.63
N SER A 24 1.00 -35.28 -28.08
CA SER A 24 0.11 -36.16 -27.33
C SER A 24 0.91 -36.84 -26.21
N PRO A 25 0.45 -36.86 -24.95
CA PRO A 25 0.92 -37.82 -23.98
C PRO A 25 0.00 -39.05 -24.02
N THR A 26 0.41 -40.09 -24.75
CA THR A 26 -0.05 -41.46 -24.47
C THR A 26 0.74 -41.98 -23.27
N TRP A 27 0.10 -42.08 -22.11
CA TRP A 27 0.58 -42.94 -21.03
C TRP A 27 -0.56 -43.80 -20.50
N SER A 28 -0.47 -45.08 -20.87
CA SER A 28 -1.17 -46.22 -20.28
C SER A 28 -0.57 -46.56 -18.92
N GLY A 29 -1.39 -46.64 -17.88
CA GLY A 29 -0.98 -47.17 -16.58
C GLY A 29 -2.17 -47.21 -15.62
N ARG A 30 -2.68 -48.41 -15.36
CA ARG A 30 -3.84 -48.68 -14.51
C ARG A 30 -3.36 -48.98 -13.08
N ALA A 31 -4.20 -48.60 -12.11
CA ALA A 31 -4.35 -49.11 -10.74
C ALA A 31 -3.59 -48.42 -9.57
N GLY A 32 -4.36 -48.11 -8.52
CA GLY A 32 -3.85 -47.86 -7.16
C GLY A 32 -4.70 -46.87 -6.34
N ALA A 33 -5.83 -47.32 -5.80
CA ALA A 33 -6.56 -46.61 -4.75
C ALA A 33 -5.75 -46.62 -3.43
N GLY A 34 -5.71 -45.49 -2.71
CA GLY A 34 -5.07 -45.40 -1.40
C GLY A 34 -5.35 -44.06 -0.71
N THR A 35 -6.07 -44.13 0.41
CA THR A 35 -6.66 -43.04 1.20
C THR A 35 -5.67 -42.47 2.23
N LEU A 36 -5.73 -41.15 2.43
CA LEU A 36 -5.37 -40.30 3.60
C LEU A 36 -4.09 -40.61 4.41
N ALA A 37 -3.19 -39.62 4.54
CA ALA A 37 -2.77 -39.08 5.85
C ALA A 37 -1.69 -37.98 5.71
N GLY A 38 -1.94 -36.86 6.41
CA GLY A 38 -0.95 -36.03 7.10
C GLY A 38 0.33 -35.62 6.37
N SER A 39 0.39 -34.35 5.96
CA SER A 39 1.69 -33.67 5.83
C SER A 39 1.58 -32.25 6.37
N ARG A 40 2.16 -32.07 7.57
CA ARG A 40 2.47 -30.78 8.18
C ARG A 40 3.29 -29.96 7.19
N CYS A 41 2.73 -28.86 6.71
CA CYS A 41 3.49 -27.87 5.96
C CYS A 41 4.28 -27.02 6.96
N VAL A 42 5.52 -27.45 7.28
CA VAL A 42 6.50 -26.62 7.99
C VAL A 42 7.06 -25.61 6.99
N TYR A 43 6.44 -24.44 6.88
CA TYR A 43 6.98 -23.35 6.07
C TYR A 43 7.98 -22.52 6.89
N ARG A 44 9.26 -22.87 6.78
CA ARG A 44 10.37 -21.98 7.16
C ARG A 44 11.05 -21.48 5.89
N SER A 45 10.54 -20.40 5.33
CA SER A 45 11.20 -19.65 4.27
C SER A 45 11.55 -18.25 4.80
N LYS A 46 12.84 -17.94 4.85
CA LYS A 46 13.41 -16.63 5.17
C LYS A 46 13.56 -15.79 3.89
N ARG A 47 12.55 -15.75 3.00
CA ARG A 47 12.61 -14.91 1.79
C ARG A 47 11.57 -13.80 1.89
N PRO A 48 11.97 -12.52 1.74
CA PRO A 48 11.05 -11.41 1.98
C PRO A 48 9.97 -11.27 0.89
N TRP A 49 10.12 -11.93 -0.27
CA TRP A 49 9.16 -11.93 -1.37
C TRP A 49 9.23 -13.29 -2.08
N SER A 50 8.09 -13.96 -2.26
CA SER A 50 8.03 -15.19 -3.08
C SER A 50 6.65 -15.33 -3.71
N VAL A 51 6.62 -15.37 -5.04
CA VAL A 51 5.49 -15.86 -5.84
C VAL A 51 5.89 -17.26 -6.32
N GLY A 52 5.11 -18.29 -5.99
CA GLY A 52 5.37 -19.67 -6.40
C GLY A 52 4.67 -20.02 -7.73
N GLY A 53 5.38 -20.70 -8.63
CA GLY A 53 4.83 -21.26 -9.87
C GLY A 53 5.83 -22.21 -10.55
N CYS A 54 5.37 -23.41 -10.94
CA CYS A 54 6.14 -24.37 -11.75
C CYS A 54 6.18 -23.91 -13.22
N GLY A 55 7.30 -24.22 -13.89
CA GLY A 55 7.73 -23.58 -15.12
C GLY A 55 6.89 -23.87 -16.37
N CYS A 56 6.34 -22.80 -16.94
CA CYS A 56 6.34 -22.50 -18.37
C CYS A 56 6.50 -20.98 -18.48
N ARG A 57 7.26 -20.49 -19.47
CA ARG A 57 7.52 -19.04 -19.65
C ARG A 57 6.23 -18.34 -20.08
N THR A 58 5.43 -17.95 -19.11
CA THR A 58 4.32 -17.01 -19.28
C THR A 58 4.72 -15.71 -18.60
N GLU A 59 4.72 -14.62 -19.35
CA GLU A 59 4.69 -13.27 -18.77
C GLU A 59 3.50 -13.25 -17.83
N ARG A 60 3.78 -13.26 -16.52
CA ARG A 60 2.73 -13.32 -15.51
C ARG A 60 2.38 -11.89 -15.19
N VAL A 61 1.20 -11.45 -15.63
CA VAL A 61 0.67 -10.14 -15.25
C VAL A 61 0.08 -10.26 -13.85
N LEU A 62 0.51 -9.40 -12.94
CA LEU A 62 -0.02 -9.25 -11.60
C LEU A 62 -0.78 -7.93 -11.52
N THR A 63 -2.11 -7.99 -11.44
CA THR A 63 -2.96 -6.82 -11.26
C THR A 63 -3.22 -6.58 -9.78
N VAL A 64 -2.74 -5.43 -9.29
CA VAL A 64 -2.87 -4.99 -7.90
C VAL A 64 -3.84 -3.81 -7.82
N SER A 65 -4.98 -4.01 -7.17
CA SER A 65 -5.92 -2.93 -6.85
C SER A 65 -5.57 -2.31 -5.49
N THR A 66 -5.38 -0.99 -5.41
CA THR A 66 -4.89 -0.34 -4.18
C THR A 66 -5.50 1.04 -3.95
N LEU A 67 -5.43 1.53 -2.71
CA LEU A 67 -5.76 2.92 -2.38
C LEU A 67 -4.77 3.91 -3.03
N PRO A 68 -5.20 5.13 -3.43
CA PRO A 68 -4.35 6.11 -4.10
C PRO A 68 -3.09 6.46 -3.31
N SER A 69 -3.24 6.84 -2.04
CA SER A 69 -2.11 7.25 -1.20
C SER A 69 -1.12 6.10 -0.97
N PHE A 70 -1.63 4.87 -0.85
CA PHE A 70 -0.81 3.67 -0.68
C PHE A 70 -0.03 3.33 -1.96
N ALA A 71 -0.66 3.48 -3.13
CA ALA A 71 -0.01 3.30 -4.41
C ALA A 71 1.21 4.21 -4.54
N LEU A 72 0.99 5.52 -4.30
CA LEU A 72 1.99 6.57 -4.48
C LEU A 72 3.12 6.48 -3.45
N ASN A 73 2.79 6.40 -2.16
CA ASN A 73 3.78 6.59 -1.11
C ASN A 73 4.39 5.28 -0.59
N TRP A 74 3.83 4.11 -0.94
CA TRP A 74 4.32 2.84 -0.46
C TRP A 74 4.66 1.85 -1.58
N LEU A 75 3.73 1.63 -2.51
CA LEU A 75 3.87 0.58 -3.53
C LEU A 75 4.88 0.97 -4.62
N ILE A 76 4.67 2.11 -5.28
CA ILE A 76 5.47 2.58 -6.41
C ILE A 76 6.97 2.66 -6.08
N PRO A 77 7.39 3.25 -4.94
CA PRO A 77 8.81 3.30 -4.57
C PRO A 77 9.48 1.92 -4.46
N ARG A 78 8.70 0.87 -4.22
CA ARG A 78 9.17 -0.51 -4.06
C ARG A 78 9.06 -1.35 -5.33
N LEU A 79 8.38 -0.87 -6.38
CA LEU A 79 8.18 -1.62 -7.62
C LEU A 79 9.48 -1.89 -8.37
N GLY A 80 10.41 -0.94 -8.42
CA GLY A 80 11.69 -1.14 -9.12
C GLY A 80 12.45 -2.35 -8.58
N SER A 81 12.60 -2.42 -7.26
CA SER A 81 13.25 -3.54 -6.59
C SER A 81 12.49 -4.87 -6.74
N LEU A 82 11.16 -4.83 -6.88
CA LEU A 82 10.36 -6.02 -7.17
C LEU A 82 10.63 -6.53 -8.59
N MET A 83 10.62 -5.64 -9.59
CA MET A 83 10.83 -5.97 -10.99
C MET A 83 12.25 -6.50 -11.24
N GLU A 84 13.27 -5.96 -10.55
CA GLU A 84 14.63 -6.50 -10.57
C GLU A 84 14.71 -7.94 -10.06
N ARG A 85 13.96 -8.26 -8.98
CA ARG A 85 13.91 -9.62 -8.41
C ARG A 85 13.05 -10.58 -9.23
N GLN A 86 12.12 -10.08 -10.03
CA GLN A 86 11.15 -10.85 -10.81
C GLN A 86 11.04 -10.30 -12.24
N PRO A 87 12.06 -10.48 -13.10
CA PRO A 87 12.09 -9.85 -14.44
C PRO A 87 10.99 -10.30 -15.40
N HIS A 88 10.29 -11.40 -15.09
CA HIS A 88 9.21 -11.96 -15.90
C HIS A 88 7.80 -11.56 -15.42
N LEU A 89 7.74 -10.76 -14.35
CA LEU A 89 6.50 -10.28 -13.75
C LEU A 89 6.15 -8.91 -14.35
N GLU A 90 5.04 -8.83 -15.05
CA GLU A 90 4.42 -7.55 -15.38
C GLU A 90 3.52 -7.13 -14.21
N VAL A 91 3.65 -5.90 -13.73
CA VAL A 91 2.81 -5.40 -12.63
C VAL A 91 1.88 -4.32 -13.16
N ARG A 92 0.58 -4.55 -13.01
CA ARG A 92 -0.48 -3.56 -13.28
C ARG A 92 -1.00 -3.02 -11.96
N VAL A 93 -1.02 -1.71 -11.79
CA VAL A 93 -1.55 -1.07 -10.59
C VAL A 93 -2.85 -0.36 -10.95
N GLU A 94 -3.92 -0.74 -10.27
CA GLU A 94 -5.25 -0.14 -10.41
C GLU A 94 -5.60 0.61 -9.12
N ILE A 95 -6.04 1.86 -9.24
CA ILE A 95 -6.38 2.68 -8.08
C ILE A 95 -7.89 2.61 -7.87
N SER A 96 -8.32 2.12 -6.71
CA SER A 96 -9.73 2.03 -6.35
C SER A 96 -9.92 2.08 -4.82
N VAL A 97 -10.96 2.78 -4.38
CA VAL A 97 -11.39 2.83 -2.98
C VAL A 97 -12.49 1.82 -2.67
N SER A 98 -13.14 1.26 -3.69
CA SER A 98 -14.18 0.25 -3.56
C SER A 98 -13.60 -1.12 -3.21
N LEU A 99 -14.37 -1.98 -2.55
CA LEU A 99 -14.00 -3.39 -2.42
C LEU A 99 -13.98 -4.05 -3.80
N THR A 100 -12.91 -4.77 -4.10
CA THR A 100 -12.74 -5.49 -5.37
C THR A 100 -13.59 -6.75 -5.38
N ASP A 101 -14.41 -6.93 -6.41
CA ASP A 101 -15.05 -8.21 -6.72
C ASP A 101 -14.10 -9.09 -7.54
N PHE A 102 -13.37 -9.97 -6.87
CA PHE A 102 -12.42 -10.91 -7.51
C PHE A 102 -13.06 -11.87 -8.51
N ALA A 103 -14.38 -12.06 -8.50
CA ALA A 103 -15.08 -12.90 -9.46
C ALA A 103 -15.40 -12.16 -10.77
N ARG A 104 -15.44 -10.82 -10.73
CA ARG A 104 -15.82 -9.97 -11.88
C ARG A 104 -14.68 -9.11 -12.40
N GLU A 105 -13.76 -8.73 -11.52
CA GLU A 105 -12.62 -7.87 -11.81
C GLU A 105 -11.37 -8.70 -12.08
N ASN A 106 -10.56 -8.31 -13.06
CA ASN A 106 -9.29 -8.98 -13.38
C ASN A 106 -8.17 -8.51 -12.43
N VAL A 107 -8.39 -8.67 -11.13
CA VAL A 107 -7.50 -8.28 -10.05
C VAL A 107 -7.00 -9.52 -9.33
N ASP A 108 -5.69 -9.61 -9.11
CA ASP A 108 -5.07 -10.72 -8.39
C ASP A 108 -5.00 -10.42 -6.89
N VAL A 109 -4.70 -9.17 -6.56
CA VAL A 109 -4.46 -8.71 -5.18
C VAL A 109 -5.10 -7.35 -4.96
N ALA A 110 -5.79 -7.18 -3.83
CA ALA A 110 -6.34 -5.88 -3.43
C ALA A 110 -5.80 -5.44 -2.06
N THR A 111 -5.32 -4.21 -1.93
CA THR A 111 -4.92 -3.61 -0.65
C THR A 111 -5.98 -2.62 -0.17
N ARG A 112 -6.46 -2.77 1.07
CA ARG A 112 -7.50 -1.89 1.63
C ARG A 112 -7.19 -1.52 3.07
N SER A 113 -7.57 -0.31 3.46
CA SER A 113 -7.55 0.12 4.86
C SER A 113 -8.88 -0.21 5.52
N GLY A 114 -8.84 -0.74 6.75
CA GLY A 114 -10.03 -1.07 7.51
C GLY A 114 -9.84 -2.23 8.48
N ARG A 115 -10.96 -2.86 8.87
CA ARG A 115 -11.01 -3.93 9.89
C ARG A 115 -10.67 -5.32 9.35
N GLY A 116 -10.62 -5.49 8.02
CA GLY A 116 -10.42 -6.78 7.36
C GLY A 116 -11.64 -7.69 7.47
N GLY A 117 -11.46 -8.99 7.17
CA GLY A 117 -12.52 -9.99 7.30
C GLY A 117 -13.65 -9.85 6.28
N TYR A 118 -13.34 -9.43 5.05
CA TYR A 118 -14.33 -9.27 3.99
C TYR A 118 -14.95 -10.62 3.60
N PRO A 119 -16.30 -10.75 3.54
CA PRO A 119 -16.94 -12.01 3.20
C PRO A 119 -16.46 -12.58 1.87
N GLY A 120 -16.14 -13.88 1.86
CA GLY A 120 -15.68 -14.56 0.65
C GLY A 120 -14.23 -14.25 0.22
N MET A 121 -13.47 -13.49 1.01
CA MET A 121 -12.08 -13.15 0.70
C MET A 121 -11.11 -13.72 1.73
N GLN A 122 -9.96 -14.22 1.26
CA GLN A 122 -8.82 -14.48 2.13
C GLN A 122 -8.08 -13.16 2.36
N THR A 123 -8.08 -12.70 3.62
CA THR A 123 -7.42 -11.45 4.03
C THR A 123 -6.22 -11.73 4.91
N ASP A 124 -5.07 -11.17 4.55
CA ASP A 124 -3.85 -11.20 5.35
C ASP A 124 -3.57 -9.79 5.88
N LEU A 125 -3.18 -9.71 7.17
CA LEU A 125 -2.73 -8.45 7.74
C LEU A 125 -1.40 -8.04 7.09
N LEU A 126 -1.39 -6.90 6.42
CA LEU A 126 -0.21 -6.37 5.77
C LEU A 126 0.68 -5.61 6.77
N MET A 127 0.11 -4.64 7.47
CA MET A 127 0.83 -3.82 8.43
C MET A 127 -0.07 -3.10 9.43
N GLU A 128 0.55 -2.67 10.52
CA GLU A 128 -0.09 -1.87 11.56
C GLU A 128 0.21 -0.38 11.34
N GLU A 129 -0.83 0.44 11.37
CA GLU A 129 -0.71 1.88 11.25
C GLU A 129 -0.72 2.58 12.61
N ASN A 130 0.18 3.55 12.76
CA ASN A 130 0.22 4.50 13.85
C ASN A 130 0.17 5.91 13.27
N PHE A 131 -0.72 6.73 13.82
CA PHE A 131 -0.99 8.08 13.34
C PHE A 131 -0.34 9.12 14.24
N PHE A 132 0.35 10.09 13.64
CA PHE A 132 1.01 11.18 14.35
C PHE A 132 1.05 12.44 13.48
N PRO A 133 1.18 13.63 14.09
CA PRO A 133 1.28 14.87 13.35
C PRO A 133 2.61 14.93 12.60
N VAL A 134 2.59 15.57 11.44
CA VAL A 134 3.76 15.87 10.61
C VAL A 134 3.64 17.26 10.01
N CYS A 135 4.78 17.93 9.85
CA CYS A 135 4.89 19.25 9.23
C CYS A 135 6.20 19.39 8.48
N SER A 136 6.37 20.44 7.67
CA SER A 136 7.65 20.75 7.05
C SER A 136 8.71 21.14 8.09
N ALA A 137 9.99 20.86 7.82
CA ALA A 137 11.09 21.28 8.68
C ALA A 137 11.15 22.82 8.86
N ALA A 138 10.78 23.57 7.82
CA ALA A 138 10.71 25.04 7.87
C ALA A 138 9.67 25.54 8.87
N LEU A 139 8.50 24.88 8.93
CA LEU A 139 7.45 25.23 9.90
C LEU A 139 7.87 24.88 11.33
N LEU A 140 8.53 23.74 11.55
CA LEU A 140 9.04 23.37 12.88
C LEU A 140 10.11 24.34 13.39
N GLY A 141 10.91 24.90 12.48
CA GLY A 141 11.95 25.88 12.80
C GLY A 141 11.49 27.33 12.87
N ASP A 142 10.20 27.63 12.72
CA ASP A 142 9.65 29.00 12.76
C ASP A 142 9.61 29.51 14.22
N PRO A 143 10.47 30.46 14.63
CA PRO A 143 10.49 30.95 16.00
C PRO A 143 9.25 31.78 16.37
N ALA A 144 8.49 32.26 15.38
CA ALA A 144 7.27 33.03 15.64
C ALA A 144 6.10 32.14 16.06
N ARG A 145 6.13 30.85 15.71
CA ARG A 145 5.08 29.86 16.01
C ARG A 145 5.75 28.55 16.44
N PRO A 146 6.24 28.48 17.68
CA PRO A 146 6.89 27.27 18.19
C PRO A 146 5.91 26.11 18.22
N LEU A 147 6.42 24.91 17.95
CA LEU A 147 5.65 23.66 17.91
C LEU A 147 6.34 22.60 18.78
N HIS A 148 6.35 22.83 20.09
CA HIS A 148 7.05 22.01 21.08
C HIS A 148 6.14 20.97 21.74
N GLU A 149 4.88 21.32 21.96
CA GLU A 149 3.88 20.45 22.59
C GLU A 149 2.56 20.41 21.80
N PRO A 150 1.70 19.39 22.00
CA PRO A 150 0.42 19.30 21.30
C PRO A 150 -0.46 20.56 21.42
N SER A 151 -0.41 21.26 22.56
CA SER A 151 -1.15 22.49 22.82
C SER A 151 -0.83 23.62 21.83
N ASP A 152 0.39 23.63 21.28
CA ASP A 152 0.86 24.63 20.31
C ASP A 152 0.15 24.51 18.97
N LEU A 153 -0.43 23.34 18.67
CA LEU A 153 -1.22 23.13 17.45
C LEU A 153 -2.31 24.18 17.30
N ARG A 154 -2.79 24.80 18.39
CA ARG A 154 -3.78 25.90 18.37
C ARG A 154 -3.38 27.09 17.49
N HIS A 155 -2.08 27.27 17.23
CA HIS A 155 -1.53 28.36 16.40
C HIS A 155 -1.26 27.97 14.95
N HIS A 156 -1.52 26.72 14.56
CA HIS A 156 -1.22 26.21 13.23
C HIS A 156 -2.49 25.80 12.47
N THR A 157 -2.41 25.87 11.14
CA THR A 157 -3.41 25.31 10.25
C THR A 157 -3.40 23.78 10.36
N LEU A 158 -4.55 23.20 10.69
CA LEU A 158 -4.75 21.76 10.71
C LEU A 158 -5.20 21.32 9.31
N LEU A 159 -4.43 20.45 8.68
CA LEU A 159 -4.71 19.90 7.36
C LEU A 159 -5.47 18.59 7.53
N HIS A 160 -6.66 18.50 6.95
CA HIS A 160 -7.58 17.38 7.14
C HIS A 160 -7.58 16.45 5.95
N GLU A 161 -7.68 15.16 6.22
CA GLU A 161 -8.12 14.19 5.21
C GLU A 161 -9.64 14.01 5.29
N ILE A 162 -10.28 13.89 4.12
CA ILE A 162 -11.66 13.45 3.98
C ILE A 162 -11.65 11.92 3.96
N PRO A 163 -12.14 11.24 5.00
CA PRO A 163 -12.12 9.78 5.04
C PRO A 163 -13.13 9.23 4.02
N GLU A 164 -12.64 8.71 2.89
CA GLU A 164 -13.45 8.10 1.82
C GLU A 164 -13.97 6.71 2.24
N GLY A 165 -14.84 6.66 3.26
CA GLY A 165 -15.46 5.42 3.74
C GLY A 165 -14.50 4.48 4.47
N THR A 166 -13.31 4.95 4.87
CA THR A 166 -12.36 4.15 5.67
C THR A 166 -12.79 4.19 7.15
N PRO A 167 -13.28 3.06 7.72
CA PRO A 167 -13.69 3.03 9.11
C PRO A 167 -12.47 3.19 10.03
N ASP A 168 -12.68 3.83 11.19
CA ASP A 168 -11.68 4.02 12.25
C ASP A 168 -10.42 4.83 11.87
N PHE A 169 -10.47 5.58 10.76
CA PHE A 169 -9.43 6.55 10.39
C PHE A 169 -9.20 7.58 11.51
N VAL A 170 -7.93 7.92 11.79
CA VAL A 170 -7.58 8.87 12.85
C VAL A 170 -7.66 10.29 12.34
N THR A 171 -8.77 10.97 12.66
CA THR A 171 -8.98 12.39 12.38
C THR A 171 -8.35 13.29 13.46
N TRP A 172 -8.23 14.58 13.17
CA TRP A 172 -7.76 15.58 14.15
C TRP A 172 -8.51 15.54 15.50
N PRO A 173 -9.86 15.55 15.55
CA PRO A 173 -10.58 15.43 16.81
C PRO A 173 -10.19 14.19 17.62
N ARG A 174 -9.98 13.07 16.93
CA ARG A 174 -9.60 11.81 17.58
C ARG A 174 -8.16 11.85 18.09
N TRP A 175 -7.24 12.41 17.31
CA TRP A 175 -5.84 12.51 17.71
C TRP A 175 -5.69 13.44 18.93
N LEU A 176 -6.33 14.62 18.88
CA LEU A 176 -6.32 15.61 19.96
C LEU A 176 -6.92 15.06 21.26
N ALA A 177 -8.09 14.41 21.18
CA ALA A 177 -8.69 13.76 22.34
C ALA A 177 -7.80 12.68 22.96
N ALA A 178 -7.03 11.95 22.14
CA ALA A 178 -6.13 10.90 22.62
C ALA A 178 -4.88 11.44 23.34
N VAL A 179 -4.51 12.70 23.11
CA VAL A 179 -3.39 13.37 23.80
C VAL A 179 -3.88 14.33 24.91
N GLY A 180 -5.18 14.36 25.20
CA GLY A 180 -5.77 15.21 26.25
C GLY A 180 -5.99 16.67 25.85
N GLU A 181 -5.90 16.99 24.56
CA GLU A 181 -6.14 18.35 24.04
C GLU A 181 -7.62 18.50 23.66
N HIS A 182 -8.37 19.25 24.48
CA HIS A 182 -9.81 19.43 24.31
C HIS A 182 -10.21 20.85 23.87
N GLU A 183 -9.34 21.83 24.09
CA GLU A 183 -9.61 23.26 23.82
C GLU A 183 -9.22 23.69 22.39
N ILE A 184 -8.59 22.80 21.62
CA ILE A 184 -8.18 23.11 20.24
C ILE A 184 -9.34 22.87 19.29
N ASP A 185 -9.72 23.90 18.52
CA ASP A 185 -10.67 23.74 17.41
C ASP A 185 -10.11 22.79 16.35
N ALA A 186 -10.52 21.53 16.47
CA ALA A 186 -10.13 20.43 15.61
C ALA A 186 -10.86 20.41 14.26
N THR A 187 -11.69 21.41 13.94
CA THR A 187 -12.48 21.46 12.70
C THR A 187 -11.96 22.45 11.68
N ARG A 188 -11.10 23.39 12.10
CA ARG A 188 -10.53 24.45 11.26
C ARG A 188 -9.54 23.94 10.23
N GLY A 189 -9.47 24.62 9.09
CA GLY A 189 -8.46 24.39 8.05
C GLY A 189 -8.98 23.59 6.85
N PRO A 190 -8.14 23.47 5.81
CA PRO A 190 -8.52 22.85 4.54
C PRO A 190 -8.64 21.33 4.65
N ARG A 191 -9.49 20.76 3.79
CA ARG A 191 -9.77 19.32 3.69
C ARG A 191 -9.33 18.79 2.34
N PHE A 192 -8.70 17.64 2.34
CA PHE A 192 -8.12 17.02 1.16
C PHE A 192 -8.62 15.59 0.98
N SER A 193 -8.81 15.18 -0.27
CA SER A 193 -9.10 13.79 -0.65
C SER A 193 -8.29 13.50 -1.91
N PRO A 194 -7.36 12.52 -1.89
CA PRO A 194 -7.00 11.59 -0.80
C PRO A 194 -5.85 12.09 0.10
N THR A 195 -5.43 11.30 1.12
CA THR A 195 -4.36 11.62 2.10
C THR A 195 -3.12 12.29 1.50
N PHE A 196 -2.63 11.82 0.36
CA PHE A 196 -1.36 12.30 -0.19
C PHE A 196 -1.39 13.82 -0.45
N LEU A 197 -2.55 14.40 -0.76
CA LEU A 197 -2.69 15.84 -0.96
C LEU A 197 -2.47 16.62 0.34
N ALA A 198 -2.98 16.12 1.47
CA ALA A 198 -2.71 16.71 2.78
C ALA A 198 -1.22 16.61 3.14
N LEU A 199 -0.57 15.48 2.82
CA LEU A 199 0.88 15.31 3.03
C LEU A 199 1.72 16.25 2.17
N GLN A 200 1.34 16.46 0.90
CA GLN A 200 2.01 17.43 0.03
C GLN A 200 1.82 18.87 0.54
N ALA A 201 0.63 19.22 1.02
CA ALA A 201 0.37 20.52 1.62
C ALA A 201 1.22 20.75 2.88
N ALA A 202 1.31 19.74 3.76
CA ALA A 202 2.17 19.78 4.94
C ALA A 202 3.65 19.95 4.58
N ALA A 203 4.12 19.20 3.57
CA ALA A 203 5.49 19.28 3.08
C ALA A 203 5.80 20.62 2.42
N SER A 204 4.77 21.32 1.92
CA SER A 204 4.86 22.67 1.35
C SER A 204 4.67 23.77 2.39
N GLY A 205 4.74 23.44 3.69
CA GLY A 205 4.66 24.40 4.79
C GLY A 205 3.28 24.99 5.05
N GLN A 206 2.21 24.42 4.47
CA GLN A 206 0.85 24.98 4.59
C GLN A 206 0.19 24.70 5.95
N GLY A 207 0.79 23.86 6.77
CA GLY A 207 0.26 23.51 8.08
C GLY A 207 0.77 22.16 8.58
N VAL A 208 0.05 21.61 9.54
CA VAL A 208 0.33 20.30 10.14
C VAL A 208 -0.73 19.32 9.64
N ALA A 209 -0.32 18.11 9.23
CA ALA A 209 -1.22 17.03 8.87
C ALA A 209 -1.09 15.87 9.87
N VAL A 210 -2.15 15.09 10.07
CA VAL A 210 -2.03 13.77 10.70
C VAL A 210 -1.66 12.76 9.62
N ALA A 211 -0.62 11.98 9.88
CA ALA A 211 -0.11 11.00 8.92
C ALA A 211 0.14 9.65 9.58
N THR A 212 0.17 8.60 8.76
CA THR A 212 0.45 7.22 9.16
C THR A 212 1.91 6.89 8.85
N ASN A 213 2.57 6.11 9.73
CA ASN A 213 3.91 5.56 9.52
C ASN A 213 4.09 4.83 8.17
N VAL A 214 3.00 4.37 7.56
CA VAL A 214 3.02 3.63 6.30
C VAL A 214 3.27 4.53 5.09
N LEU A 215 2.74 5.75 5.10
CA LEU A 215 2.68 6.62 3.91
C LEU A 215 3.73 7.74 3.92
N ILE A 216 4.56 7.80 4.96
CA ILE A 216 5.45 8.95 5.24
C ILE A 216 6.94 8.63 5.13
N GLY A 217 7.32 7.37 4.88
CA GLY A 217 8.73 6.94 4.86
C GLY A 217 9.61 7.85 4.00
N ASP A 218 9.29 7.94 2.71
CA ASP A 218 10.07 8.75 1.75
C ASP A 218 10.08 10.25 2.10
N PHE A 219 9.01 10.77 2.72
CA PHE A 219 8.96 12.17 3.15
C PHE A 219 9.88 12.44 4.34
N LEU A 220 9.98 11.50 5.28
CA LEU A 220 10.92 11.60 6.41
C LEU A 220 12.36 11.41 5.94
N ASP A 221 12.61 10.42 5.09
CA ASP A 221 13.94 10.12 4.57
C ASP A 221 14.50 11.29 3.76
N ALA A 222 13.64 11.98 3.01
CA ALA A 222 14.00 13.20 2.27
C ALA A 222 14.02 14.48 3.14
N GLY A 223 13.67 14.41 4.43
CA GLY A 223 13.58 15.57 5.33
C GLY A 223 12.48 16.58 4.95
N ARG A 224 11.56 16.22 4.06
CA ARG A 224 10.45 17.07 3.61
C ARG A 224 9.36 17.20 4.66
N LEU A 225 9.18 16.15 5.45
CA LEU A 225 8.33 16.15 6.63
C LEU A 225 9.15 15.77 7.85
N VAL A 226 8.75 16.31 8.99
CA VAL A 226 9.28 15.99 10.31
C VAL A 226 8.14 15.75 11.28
N ARG A 227 8.42 14.98 12.33
CA ARG A 227 7.48 14.73 13.43
C ARG A 227 7.74 15.77 14.53
N PRO A 228 6.80 16.69 14.81
CA PRO A 228 6.98 17.66 15.88
C PRO A 228 6.89 17.01 17.27
N PHE A 229 6.14 15.91 17.41
CA PHE A 229 5.89 15.26 18.70
C PHE A 229 6.15 13.75 18.67
N ALA A 230 6.45 13.18 19.85
CA ALA A 230 6.56 11.74 20.04
C ALA A 230 5.19 11.02 20.08
N HIS A 231 4.12 11.74 20.41
CA HIS A 231 2.75 11.22 20.53
C HIS A 231 2.28 10.54 19.24
N GLN A 232 1.70 9.34 19.38
CA GLN A 232 1.11 8.59 18.28
C GLN A 232 -0.15 7.86 18.75
N VAL A 233 -1.10 7.70 17.84
CA VAL A 233 -2.40 7.08 18.11
C VAL A 233 -2.61 5.96 17.12
N SER A 234 -2.90 4.76 17.63
CA SER A 234 -3.31 3.64 16.79
C SER A 234 -4.82 3.70 16.50
N PRO A 235 -5.27 3.23 15.32
CA PRO A 235 -6.70 3.10 15.03
C PRO A 235 -7.37 2.13 16.00
N ARG A 236 -8.69 2.27 16.19
CA ARG A 236 -9.43 1.47 17.18
C ARG A 236 -9.50 0.03 16.70
N ARG A 237 -9.03 -0.92 17.52
CA ARG A 237 -9.13 -2.36 17.23
C ARG A 237 -10.24 -2.97 18.08
N PRO A 238 -11.30 -3.55 17.49
CA PRO A 238 -12.25 -4.35 18.25
C PRO A 238 -11.65 -5.71 18.68
N HIS A 239 -10.64 -6.24 17.96
CA HIS A 239 -9.99 -7.54 18.28
C HIS A 239 -8.47 -7.52 18.07
N LYS A 240 -7.74 -8.35 18.85
CA LYS A 240 -6.25 -8.38 18.93
C LYS A 240 -5.52 -8.76 17.63
N ASN A 241 -6.20 -9.36 16.64
CA ASN A 241 -5.62 -9.78 15.36
C ASN A 241 -6.03 -8.91 14.17
N GLN A 242 -6.63 -7.74 14.42
CA GLN A 242 -6.96 -6.80 13.35
C GLN A 242 -5.90 -5.71 13.27
N GLY A 243 -5.17 -5.63 12.17
CA GLY A 243 -4.45 -4.41 11.83
C GLY A 243 -5.24 -3.57 10.85
N SER A 244 -4.61 -2.55 10.30
CA SER A 244 -5.34 -1.45 9.66
C SER A 244 -5.22 -1.44 8.14
N CYS A 245 -4.20 -2.09 7.59
CA CYS A 245 -4.08 -2.34 6.15
C CYS A 245 -4.09 -3.84 5.86
N TRP A 246 -4.99 -4.28 4.99
CA TRP A 246 -5.22 -5.66 4.62
C TRP A 246 -4.95 -5.91 3.17
N VAL A 247 -4.51 -7.13 2.88
CA VAL A 247 -4.37 -7.64 1.52
C VAL A 247 -5.38 -8.75 1.33
N SER A 248 -6.27 -8.59 0.35
CA SER A 248 -7.13 -9.66 -0.15
C SER A 248 -6.48 -10.30 -1.38
N LYS A 249 -6.55 -11.63 -1.47
CA LYS A 249 -6.04 -12.39 -2.62
C LYS A 249 -7.16 -13.08 -3.36
N ASN A 250 -7.05 -13.15 -4.68
CA ASN A 250 -7.96 -13.95 -5.49
C ASN A 250 -7.73 -15.45 -5.21
N PRO A 251 -8.70 -16.20 -4.68
CA PRO A 251 -8.52 -17.62 -4.39
C PRO A 251 -8.43 -18.50 -5.64
N SER A 252 -8.89 -18.00 -6.80
CA SER A 252 -8.87 -18.76 -8.06
C SER A 252 -7.53 -18.69 -8.79
N ASN A 253 -6.75 -17.63 -8.57
CA ASN A 253 -5.42 -17.48 -9.11
C ASN A 253 -4.43 -17.88 -8.01
N GLY A 254 -3.72 -19.00 -8.17
CA GLY A 254 -2.73 -19.52 -7.20
C GLY A 254 -1.47 -18.64 -7.02
N ILE A 255 -1.62 -17.32 -7.01
CA ILE A 255 -0.60 -16.31 -6.79
C ILE A 255 -0.55 -16.01 -5.29
N CYS A 256 0.46 -16.56 -4.62
CA CYS A 256 0.84 -16.09 -3.29
C CYS A 256 1.73 -14.85 -3.43
N VAL A 257 1.20 -13.65 -3.18
CA VAL A 257 2.03 -12.49 -2.89
C VAL A 257 2.30 -12.45 -1.40
N VAL A 258 3.57 -12.62 -1.01
CA VAL A 258 4.02 -12.48 0.38
C VAL A 258 4.65 -11.10 0.51
N PHE A 259 3.98 -10.22 1.25
CA PHE A 259 4.57 -8.98 1.70
C PHE A 259 5.29 -9.25 3.03
N SER A 260 6.62 -9.31 3.02
CA SER A 260 7.38 -9.51 4.26
C SER A 260 7.51 -8.23 5.08
N LYS A 261 7.37 -8.38 6.40
CA LYS A 261 7.73 -7.37 7.42
C LYS A 261 9.15 -6.82 7.24
N SER A 262 10.08 -7.57 6.62
CA SER A 262 11.49 -7.17 6.45
C SER A 262 11.72 -6.13 5.35
N SER A 263 10.84 -6.04 4.35
CA SER A 263 10.91 -4.97 3.34
C SER A 263 10.26 -3.65 3.79
N ILE A 264 9.83 -3.61 5.06
CA ILE A 264 9.19 -2.47 5.72
C ILE A 264 10.18 -1.74 6.66
N ALA A 265 11.32 -2.34 6.99
CA ALA A 265 12.28 -1.82 7.96
C ALA A 265 13.51 -1.12 7.35
N SER A 266 13.37 -0.39 6.23
CA SER A 266 14.39 0.59 5.84
C SER A 266 14.20 1.90 6.59
N THR A 267 14.10 1.84 7.92
CA THR A 267 14.43 2.98 8.78
C THR A 267 15.57 2.49 9.65
N ARG A 268 16.78 2.68 9.11
CA ARG A 268 18.03 2.26 9.72
C ARG A 268 18.15 2.96 11.07
N ARG A 269 18.14 2.20 12.17
CA ARG A 269 18.73 2.64 13.43
C ARG A 269 20.22 2.77 13.17
N GLU A 270 20.72 3.99 13.05
CA GLU A 270 22.15 4.27 13.17
C GLU A 270 22.39 5.27 14.30
N ARG A 271 22.90 4.68 15.39
CA ARG A 271 23.69 5.19 16.51
C ARG A 271 23.11 6.32 17.37
#